data_AF-A0A4Q4BRR7-F1
#
_entry.id   AF-A0A4Q4BRR7-F1
#
_cell.length_a   1.000
_cell.length_b   1.000
_cell.length_c   1.000
_cell.angle_alpha   90.00
_cell.angle_beta   90.00
_cell.angle_gamma   90.00
#
_symmetry.space_group_name_H-M   'P 1'
#
loop_
_entity.id
_entity.type
_entity.pdbx_description
1 polymer ?
#
loop_
_entity_poly.entity_id
_entity_poly.type
_entity_poly.pdbx_seq_one_letter_code
_entity_poly.pdbx_strand_id
1 'polypeptide(L)'
;FQTGRVAHAVQEGEAYLKGMQDAILRAGDRSLERRVDQFAGVARGLFRTIEADPGDLTAARKYLVVYLMGARDATVKFADHYAQTRDAGARADYEALLADLETTFAQKTTAFLSNNRTDLDVEIAVLRDRLKLDH
;
A
#
# COMPACT_ATOMS: atom_id res chain seq x y z
N PHE A 1 19.36 15.92 -7.54
CA PHE A 1 18.72 14.83 -8.32
C PHE A 1 18.04 13.77 -7.44
N GLN A 2 18.62 13.34 -6.31
CA GLN A 2 17.99 12.33 -5.44
C GLN A 2 16.73 12.84 -4.69
N THR A 3 16.77 14.05 -4.12
CA THR A 3 15.62 14.65 -3.38
C THR A 3 14.36 14.80 -4.24
N GLY A 4 14.50 15.20 -5.52
CA GLY A 4 13.36 15.31 -6.44
C GLY A 4 12.70 13.97 -6.77
N ARG A 5 13.46 12.87 -6.75
CA ARG A 5 12.92 11.51 -6.96
C ARG A 5 12.20 10.97 -5.73
N VAL A 6 12.64 11.36 -4.53
CA VAL A 6 11.97 11.01 -3.28
C VAL A 6 10.61 11.69 -3.20
N ALA A 7 10.57 13.00 -3.44
CA ALA A 7 9.34 13.77 -3.46
C ALA A 7 8.31 13.22 -4.46
N HIS A 8 8.75 12.82 -5.66
CA HIS A 8 7.86 12.21 -6.65
C HIS A 8 7.24 10.90 -6.16
N ALA A 9 8.05 9.99 -5.59
CA ALA A 9 7.54 8.71 -5.09
C ALA A 9 6.55 8.88 -3.93
N VAL A 10 6.77 9.88 -3.07
CA VAL A 10 5.84 10.22 -1.97
C VAL A 10 4.54 10.78 -2.53
N GLN A 11 4.62 11.68 -3.52
CA GLN A 11 3.43 12.21 -4.20
C GLN A 11 2.61 11.11 -4.88
N GLU A 12 3.26 10.18 -5.57
CA GLU A 12 2.59 9.00 -6.14
C GLU A 12 1.95 8.12 -5.06
N GLY A 13 2.67 7.86 -3.96
CA GLY A 13 2.15 7.12 -2.82
C GLY A 13 0.89 7.75 -2.22
N GLU A 14 0.92 9.06 -1.96
CA GLU A 14 -0.24 9.83 -1.48
C GLU A 14 -1.42 9.77 -2.45
N ALA A 15 -1.16 9.82 -3.76
CA ALA A 15 -2.21 9.69 -4.78
C ALA A 15 -2.89 8.32 -4.72
N TYR A 16 -2.14 7.23 -4.51
CA TYR A 16 -2.72 5.90 -4.32
C TYR A 16 -3.52 5.78 -3.03
N LEU A 17 -3.01 6.33 -1.92
CA LEU A 17 -3.75 6.35 -0.64
C LEU A 17 -5.07 7.11 -0.78
N LYS A 18 -5.06 8.28 -1.44
CA LYS A 18 -6.27 9.03 -1.74
C LYS A 18 -7.21 8.20 -2.61
N GLY A 19 -6.70 7.53 -3.63
CA GLY A 19 -7.49 6.63 -4.48
C GLY A 19 -8.15 5.48 -3.71
N MET A 20 -7.48 4.93 -2.69
CA MET A 20 -8.07 3.94 -1.79
C MET A 20 -9.20 4.54 -0.95
N GLN A 21 -8.96 5.70 -0.33
CA GLN A 21 -9.93 6.42 0.50
C GLN A 21 -11.18 6.79 -0.32
N ASP A 22 -11.01 7.29 -1.54
CA ASP A 22 -12.14 7.63 -2.42
C ASP A 22 -12.90 6.38 -2.89
N ALA A 23 -12.19 5.28 -3.17
CA ALA A 23 -12.80 4.04 -3.62
C ALA A 23 -13.62 3.34 -2.53
N ILE A 24 -13.10 3.28 -1.29
CA ILE A 24 -13.75 2.52 -0.22
C ILE A 24 -15.10 3.11 0.20
N LEU A 25 -15.35 4.40 -0.05
CA LEU A 25 -16.65 5.04 0.19
C LEU A 25 -17.81 4.32 -0.52
N ARG A 26 -17.56 3.69 -1.67
CA ARG A 26 -18.58 2.93 -2.41
C ARG A 26 -19.07 1.70 -1.65
N ALA A 27 -18.26 1.14 -0.75
CA ALA A 27 -18.67 0.02 0.10
C ALA A 27 -19.77 0.43 1.11
N GLY A 28 -19.82 1.72 1.47
CA GLY A 28 -20.77 2.26 2.46
C GLY A 28 -20.65 1.61 3.83
N ASP A 29 -19.45 1.13 4.20
CA ASP A 29 -19.15 0.52 5.49
C ASP A 29 -18.11 1.37 6.23
N ARG A 30 -18.58 2.07 7.27
CA ARG A 30 -17.75 2.95 8.10
C ARG A 30 -16.61 2.22 8.83
N SER A 31 -16.72 0.91 9.03
CA SER A 31 -15.62 0.12 9.59
C SER A 31 -14.49 -0.01 8.58
N LEU A 32 -14.82 -0.28 7.32
CA LEU A 32 -13.82 -0.40 6.26
C LEU A 32 -13.19 0.95 5.91
N GLU A 33 -13.97 2.03 5.90
CA GLU A 33 -13.44 3.40 5.75
C GLU A 33 -12.36 3.69 6.81
N ARG A 34 -12.66 3.43 8.09
CA ARG A 34 -11.69 3.63 9.19
C ARG A 34 -10.44 2.77 9.04
N ARG A 35 -10.57 1.56 8.53
CA ARG A 35 -9.42 0.67 8.29
C ARG A 35 -8.52 1.19 7.18
N VAL A 36 -9.09 1.70 6.09
CA VAL A 36 -8.31 2.34 5.02
C VAL A 36 -7.60 3.60 5.53
N ASP A 37 -8.27 4.40 6.37
CA ASP A 37 -7.65 5.57 7.01
C ASP A 37 -6.49 5.18 7.93
N GLN A 38 -6.63 4.10 8.70
CA GLN A 38 -5.56 3.57 9.55
C GLN A 38 -4.35 3.15 8.72
N PHE A 39 -4.57 2.37 7.66
CA PHE A 39 -3.52 1.96 6.73
C PHE A 39 -2.82 3.17 6.10
N ALA A 40 -3.58 4.18 5.64
CA ALA A 40 -3.03 5.41 5.09
C ALA A 40 -2.16 6.16 6.13
N GLY A 41 -2.55 6.17 7.39
CA GLY A 41 -1.74 6.72 8.49
C GLY A 41 -0.39 6.02 8.65
N VAL A 42 -0.36 4.69 8.57
CA VAL A 42 0.87 3.88 8.65
C VAL A 42 1.78 4.19 7.45
N ALA A 43 1.24 4.19 6.23
CA ALA A 43 1.98 4.49 5.01
C ALA A 43 2.59 5.91 5.03
N ARG A 44 1.83 6.91 5.49
CA ARG A 44 2.33 8.29 5.68
C ARG A 44 3.44 8.39 6.72
N GLY A 45 3.43 7.53 7.74
CA GLY A 45 4.55 7.38 8.67
C GLY A 45 5.84 7.00 7.94
N LEU A 46 5.75 5.99 7.06
CA LEU A 46 6.89 5.54 6.26
C LEU A 46 7.35 6.59 5.22
N PHE A 47 6.43 7.32 4.57
CA PHE A 47 6.83 8.40 3.65
C PHE A 47 7.73 9.41 4.33
N ARG A 48 7.36 9.87 5.55
CA ARG A 48 8.17 10.82 6.33
C ARG A 48 9.55 10.27 6.66
N THR A 49 9.66 8.98 6.97
CA THR A 49 10.96 8.33 7.19
C THR A 49 11.82 8.34 5.92
N ILE A 50 11.24 8.06 4.76
CA ILE A 50 11.93 8.07 3.46
C ILE A 50 12.33 9.51 3.06
N GLU A 51 11.51 10.50 3.36
CA GLU A 51 11.83 11.92 3.11
C GLU A 51 12.95 12.43 4.02
N ALA A 52 12.98 11.98 5.28
CA ALA A 52 13.99 12.37 6.26
C ALA A 52 15.37 11.76 5.98
N ASP A 53 15.43 10.57 5.40
CA ASP A 53 16.67 9.92 4.97
C ASP A 53 16.66 9.64 3.45
N PRO A 54 17.04 10.62 2.63
CA PRO A 54 17.08 10.50 1.18
C PRO A 54 18.25 9.64 0.66
N GLY A 55 18.95 8.88 1.53
CA GLY A 55 19.97 7.92 1.17
C GLY A 55 19.50 6.85 0.17
N ASP A 56 20.23 5.74 0.04
CA ASP A 56 19.91 4.73 -0.98
C ASP A 56 18.74 3.81 -0.58
N LEU A 57 17.57 4.45 -0.46
CA LEU A 57 16.24 3.88 -0.30
C LEU A 57 15.54 3.72 -1.66
N THR A 58 16.31 3.56 -2.74
CA THR A 58 15.75 3.44 -4.09
C THR A 58 14.83 2.24 -4.24
N ALA A 59 15.22 1.09 -3.69
CA ALA A 59 14.38 -0.10 -3.61
C ALA A 59 13.12 0.16 -2.77
N ALA A 60 13.25 0.88 -1.64
CA ALA A 60 12.14 1.24 -0.76
C ALA A 60 11.06 2.03 -1.49
N ARG A 61 11.46 3.06 -2.24
CA ARG A 61 10.54 3.90 -3.00
C ARG A 61 9.78 3.09 -4.04
N LYS A 62 10.50 2.26 -4.81
CA LYS A 62 9.88 1.42 -5.84
C LYS A 62 8.92 0.39 -5.23
N TYR A 63 9.34 -0.25 -4.14
CA TYR A 63 8.51 -1.17 -3.37
C TYR A 63 7.20 -0.49 -2.97
N LEU A 64 7.30 0.64 -2.30
CA LEU A 64 6.17 1.39 -1.77
C LEU A 64 5.15 1.79 -2.85
N VAL A 65 5.62 2.33 -3.98
CA VAL A 65 4.75 2.73 -5.10
C VAL A 65 4.02 1.51 -5.69
N VAL A 66 4.72 0.39 -5.90
CA VAL A 66 4.10 -0.84 -6.46
C VAL A 66 3.08 -1.44 -5.49
N TYR A 67 3.39 -1.47 -4.20
CA TYR A 67 2.48 -1.96 -3.16
C TYR A 67 1.21 -1.12 -3.06
N LEU A 68 1.33 0.20 -3.00
CA LEU A 68 0.18 1.10 -2.86
C LEU A 68 -0.69 1.11 -4.11
N MET A 69 -0.09 1.00 -5.30
CA MET A 69 -0.84 0.82 -6.55
C MET A 69 -1.70 -0.45 -6.50
N GLY A 70 -1.11 -1.59 -6.12
CA GLY A 70 -1.84 -2.85 -5.98
C GLY A 70 -2.95 -2.78 -4.92
N ALA A 71 -2.68 -2.17 -3.76
CA ALA A 71 -3.66 -1.96 -2.70
C ALA A 71 -4.84 -1.09 -3.16
N ARG A 72 -4.56 -0.03 -3.93
CA ARG A 72 -5.58 0.82 -4.55
C ARG A 72 -6.45 0.05 -5.52
N ASP A 73 -5.85 -0.73 -6.42
CA ASP A 73 -6.60 -1.48 -7.42
C ASP A 73 -7.46 -2.58 -6.78
N ALA A 74 -6.92 -3.28 -5.78
CA ALA A 74 -7.67 -4.25 -4.98
C ALA A 74 -8.85 -3.58 -4.24
N THR A 75 -8.64 -2.39 -3.65
CA THR A 75 -9.71 -1.63 -2.97
C THR A 75 -10.81 -1.23 -3.94
N VAL A 76 -10.47 -0.81 -5.17
CA VAL A 76 -11.46 -0.47 -6.20
C VAL A 76 -12.29 -1.70 -6.56
N LYS A 77 -11.65 -2.83 -6.88
CA LYS A 77 -12.33 -4.10 -7.22
C LYS A 77 -13.24 -4.56 -6.07
N PHE A 78 -12.71 -4.55 -4.85
CA PHE A 78 -13.47 -4.92 -3.65
C PHE A 78 -14.70 -4.02 -3.47
N ALA A 79 -14.53 -2.70 -3.50
CA ALA A 79 -15.62 -1.77 -3.25
C ALA A 79 -16.75 -1.89 -4.29
N ASP A 80 -16.40 -2.09 -5.57
CA ASP A 80 -17.38 -2.33 -6.63
C ASP A 80 -18.15 -3.64 -6.44
N HIS A 81 -17.45 -4.71 -6.08
CA HIS A 81 -18.06 -6.01 -5.84
C HIS A 81 -18.97 -5.96 -4.59
N TYR A 82 -18.44 -5.49 -3.46
CA TYR A 82 -19.13 -5.48 -2.17
C TYR A 82 -20.37 -4.57 -2.18
N ALA A 83 -20.32 -3.44 -2.90
CA ALA A 83 -21.48 -2.55 -3.05
C ALA A 83 -22.69 -3.27 -3.68
N GLN A 84 -22.44 -4.24 -4.56
CA GLN A 84 -23.47 -4.99 -5.28
C GLN A 84 -23.91 -6.26 -4.54
N THR A 85 -22.96 -7.00 -3.96
CA THR A 85 -23.22 -8.34 -3.42
C THR A 85 -23.38 -8.38 -1.91
N ARG A 86 -22.77 -7.42 -1.19
CA ARG A 86 -22.59 -7.47 0.27
C ARG A 86 -21.94 -8.77 0.76
N ASP A 87 -21.08 -9.36 -0.07
CA ASP A 87 -20.40 -10.63 0.20
C ASP A 87 -19.49 -10.51 1.45
N ALA A 88 -19.81 -11.30 2.48
CA ALA A 88 -19.07 -11.32 3.73
C ALA A 88 -17.67 -11.96 3.60
N GLY A 89 -17.48 -12.90 2.68
CA GLY A 89 -16.18 -13.49 2.35
C GLY A 89 -15.27 -12.48 1.68
N ALA A 90 -15.77 -11.77 0.66
CA ALA A 90 -15.01 -10.70 0.00
C ALA A 90 -14.58 -9.60 0.99
N ARG A 91 -15.44 -9.29 1.97
CA ARG A 91 -15.09 -8.39 3.07
C ARG A 91 -13.97 -8.95 3.94
N ALA A 92 -14.07 -10.20 4.38
CA ALA A 92 -13.05 -10.82 5.22
C ALA A 92 -11.68 -10.89 4.51
N ASP A 93 -11.67 -11.19 3.22
CA ASP A 93 -10.46 -11.25 2.41
C ASP A 93 -9.83 -9.86 2.24
N TYR A 94 -10.64 -8.83 1.99
CA TYR A 94 -10.15 -7.45 1.92
C TYR A 94 -9.60 -6.96 3.28
N GLU A 95 -10.28 -7.32 4.35
CA GLU A 95 -9.83 -7.06 5.71
C GLU A 95 -8.49 -7.78 6.02
N ALA A 96 -8.31 -9.02 5.57
CA ALA A 96 -7.04 -9.74 5.72
C ALA A 96 -5.92 -9.06 4.89
N LEU A 97 -6.23 -8.65 3.66
CA LEU A 97 -5.30 -7.91 2.79
C LEU A 97 -4.81 -6.62 3.47
N LEU A 98 -5.70 -5.81 4.05
CA LEU A 98 -5.30 -4.58 4.75
C LEU A 98 -4.37 -4.88 5.94
N ALA A 99 -4.65 -5.94 6.71
CA ALA A 99 -3.80 -6.33 7.84
C ALA A 99 -2.41 -6.81 7.40
N ASP A 100 -2.33 -7.58 6.30
CA ASP A 100 -1.07 -8.03 5.72
C ASP A 100 -0.24 -6.85 5.20
N LEU A 101 -0.89 -5.90 4.53
CA LEU A 101 -0.26 -4.66 4.06
C LEU A 101 0.30 -3.84 5.22
N GLU A 102 -0.48 -3.62 6.29
CA GLU A 102 -0.01 -2.89 7.48
C GLU A 102 1.21 -3.57 8.13
N THR A 103 1.12 -4.89 8.31
CA THR A 103 2.19 -5.70 8.92
C THR A 103 3.47 -5.62 8.09
N THR A 104 3.33 -5.81 6.78
CA THR A 104 4.45 -5.78 5.83
C THR A 104 5.09 -4.39 5.80
N PHE A 105 4.30 -3.31 5.75
CA PHE A 105 4.83 -1.94 5.79
C PHE A 105 5.60 -1.66 7.09
N ALA A 106 5.08 -2.10 8.24
CA ALA A 106 5.74 -1.91 9.54
C ALA A 106 7.07 -2.68 9.64
N GLN A 107 7.07 -3.95 9.23
CA GLN A 107 8.27 -4.79 9.22
C GLN A 107 9.32 -4.23 8.26
N LYS A 108 8.92 -3.78 7.07
CA LYS A 108 9.85 -3.22 6.08
C LYS A 108 10.39 -1.86 6.49
N THR A 109 9.59 -1.02 7.14
CA THR A 109 10.09 0.23 7.76
C THR A 109 11.28 -0.06 8.69
N THR A 110 11.18 -1.11 9.49
CA THR A 110 12.27 -1.56 10.37
C THR A 110 13.47 -2.12 9.59
N ALA A 111 13.23 -2.90 8.53
CA ALA A 111 14.27 -3.46 7.67
C ALA A 111 15.03 -2.40 6.86
N PHE A 112 14.34 -1.34 6.39
CA PHE A 112 14.96 -0.19 5.70
C PHE A 112 15.98 0.51 6.59
N LEU A 113 15.64 0.71 7.87
CA LEU A 113 16.56 1.28 8.87
C LEU A 113 17.76 0.36 9.16
N SER A 114 17.65 -0.93 8.83
CA SER A 114 18.68 -1.95 9.05
C SER A 114 19.53 -2.26 7.81
N ASN A 115 19.35 -1.52 6.71
CA ASN A 115 20.18 -1.53 5.49
C ASN A 115 20.20 -2.83 4.64
N ASN A 116 19.13 -3.64 4.67
CA ASN A 116 19.10 -4.94 3.98
C ASN A 116 18.43 -4.90 2.58
N ARG A 117 19.18 -4.51 1.53
CA ARG A 117 18.64 -4.21 0.18
C ARG A 117 18.22 -5.42 -0.67
N THR A 118 18.92 -6.56 -0.58
CA THR A 118 18.70 -7.72 -1.46
C THR A 118 17.32 -8.35 -1.30
N ASP A 119 16.76 -8.27 -0.10
CA ASP A 119 15.45 -8.85 0.25
C ASP A 119 14.29 -8.18 -0.53
N LEU A 120 14.41 -6.88 -0.82
CA LEU A 120 13.31 -6.08 -1.36
C LEU A 120 13.08 -6.28 -2.85
N ASP A 121 14.15 -6.46 -3.64
CA ASP A 121 13.99 -6.67 -5.08
C ASP A 121 13.30 -8.00 -5.40
N VAL A 122 13.57 -9.04 -4.60
CA VAL A 122 12.89 -10.34 -4.67
C VAL A 122 11.41 -10.18 -4.32
N GLU A 123 11.10 -9.44 -3.26
CA GLU A 123 9.70 -9.23 -2.87
C GLU A 123 8.91 -8.36 -3.85
N ILE A 124 9.53 -7.38 -4.51
CA ILE A 124 8.88 -6.62 -5.59
C ILE A 124 8.48 -7.56 -6.72
N ALA A 125 9.33 -8.55 -7.04
CA ALA A 125 9.00 -9.57 -8.04
C ALA A 125 7.83 -10.45 -7.58
N VAL A 126 7.87 -10.96 -6.33
CA VAL A 126 6.80 -11.79 -5.75
C VAL A 126 5.48 -11.03 -5.67
N LEU A 127 5.49 -9.77 -5.23
CA LEU A 127 4.27 -8.97 -5.18
C LEU A 127 3.70 -8.76 -6.57
N ARG A 128 4.54 -8.41 -7.55
CA ARG A 128 4.08 -8.24 -8.93
C ARG A 128 3.42 -9.50 -9.45
N ASP A 129 3.96 -10.67 -9.12
CA ASP A 129 3.36 -11.94 -9.51
C ASP A 129 2.06 -12.22 -8.76
N ARG A 130 1.96 -11.91 -7.46
CA ARG A 130 0.72 -12.01 -6.67
C ARG A 130 -0.38 -11.08 -7.20
N LEU A 131 -0.03 -9.85 -7.57
CA LEU A 131 -0.98 -8.85 -8.12
C LEU A 131 -1.40 -9.16 -9.56
N LYS A 132 -0.59 -9.93 -10.30
CA LYS A 132 -0.92 -10.38 -11.66
C LYS A 132 -1.88 -11.58 -11.70
N LEU A 133 -2.14 -12.22 -10.56
CA LEU A 133 -3.11 -13.31 -10.45
C LEU A 133 -4.51 -12.75 -10.22
N ASP A 134 -5.09 -12.17 -11.28
CA ASP A 134 -6.53 -12.16 -11.54
C ASP A 134 -6.74 -11.68 -12.99
N HIS A 135 -6.73 -12.65 -13.91
CA HIS A 135 -7.26 -12.55 -15.25
C HIS A 135 -8.61 -13.27 -15.30
#